data_AF-A0A059LAT1-F1
#
_entry.id   AF-A0A059LAT1-F1
#
_cell.length_a   1.000
_cell.length_b   1.000
_cell.length_c   1.000
_cell.angle_alpha   90.00
_cell.angle_beta   90.00
_cell.angle_gamma   90.00
#
_symmetry.space_group_name_H-M   'P 1'
#
loop_
_entity.id
_entity.type
_entity.pdbx_description
1 polymer ?
#
loop_
_entity_poly.entity_id
_entity_poly.type
_entity_poly.pdbx_seq_one_letter_code
_entity_poly.pdbx_strand_id
1 'polypeptide(L)'
;AAERAARRAADFDYKKWARVEKIPGASVEDSRVLRGVMFEKDVVVPSRMRRSIKNPRILLLDCPLEYKKGENQANVELAREEDFAALLAQEEAWTRETCAAIAALKPDLVVTEKGLSDLASHFLCKAGISAIRRVRKTDNNRLARACGATVVSRAEEATEADLGCGAGLF
;
A
#
# COMPACT_ATOMS: atom_id res chain seq x y z
N ALA A 1 3.84 -1.83 -38.95
CA ALA A 1 4.15 -2.16 -37.54
C ALA A 1 4.94 -1.05 -36.84
N ALA A 2 6.04 -0.56 -37.42
CA ALA A 2 6.82 0.57 -36.91
C ALA A 2 6.00 1.86 -36.73
N GLU A 3 5.09 2.16 -37.66
CA GLU A 3 4.23 3.36 -37.61
C GLU A 3 3.18 3.33 -36.48
N ARG A 4 2.68 2.13 -36.13
CA ARG A 4 1.82 1.91 -34.95
C ARG A 4 2.60 2.08 -33.64
N ALA A 5 3.86 1.65 -33.60
CA ALA A 5 4.75 1.85 -32.45
C ALA A 5 5.14 3.33 -32.29
N ALA A 6 5.39 4.03 -33.41
CA ALA A 6 5.69 5.47 -33.44
C ALA A 6 4.48 6.32 -32.99
N ARG A 7 3.25 5.99 -33.42
CA ARG A 7 2.03 6.61 -32.88
C ARG A 7 1.85 6.34 -31.38
N ARG A 8 2.15 5.11 -30.91
CA ARG A 8 2.11 4.77 -29.47
C ARG A 8 3.15 5.53 -28.64
N ALA A 9 4.29 5.87 -29.23
CA ALA A 9 5.34 6.65 -28.58
C ALA A 9 4.98 8.15 -28.50
N ALA A 10 4.25 8.67 -29.50
CA ALA A 10 3.80 10.07 -29.51
C ALA A 10 2.79 10.40 -28.38
N ASP A 11 2.00 9.42 -27.93
CA ASP A 11 1.06 9.54 -26.81
C ASP A 11 1.60 9.00 -25.47
N PHE A 12 2.88 8.61 -25.39
CA PHE A 12 3.46 8.09 -24.16
C PHE A 12 3.85 9.22 -23.22
N ASP A 13 3.06 9.43 -22.16
CA ASP A 13 3.35 10.40 -21.10
C ASP A 13 4.55 9.95 -20.25
N TYR A 14 5.75 10.26 -20.73
CA TYR A 14 7.00 9.94 -20.04
C TYR A 14 7.11 10.64 -18.68
N LYS A 15 6.51 11.83 -18.51
CA LYS A 15 6.56 12.57 -17.23
C LYS A 15 5.81 11.84 -16.13
N LYS A 16 4.72 11.15 -16.49
CA LYS A 16 3.96 10.34 -15.55
C LYS A 16 4.71 9.07 -15.14
N TRP A 17 5.38 8.39 -16.07
CA TRP A 17 5.91 7.04 -15.82
C TRP A 17 7.42 6.98 -15.54
N ALA A 18 8.21 7.95 -16.01
CA ALA A 18 9.63 8.06 -15.69
C ALA A 18 9.82 9.08 -14.56
N ARG A 19 10.19 8.58 -13.38
CA ARG A 19 10.55 9.41 -12.22
C ARG A 19 12.05 9.61 -12.19
N VAL A 20 12.49 10.87 -12.05
CA VAL A 20 13.89 11.22 -11.77
C VAL A 20 13.98 11.52 -10.28
N GLU A 21 14.67 10.66 -9.54
CA GLU A 21 14.96 10.88 -8.13
C GLU A 21 16.40 11.38 -7.98
N LYS A 22 16.58 12.49 -7.27
CA LYS A 22 17.91 13.06 -6.99
C LYS A 22 18.27 12.75 -5.55
N ILE A 23 19.32 11.96 -5.36
CA ILE A 23 19.86 11.61 -4.04
C ILE A 23 21.18 12.38 -3.89
N PRO A 24 21.30 13.30 -2.91
CA PRO A 24 22.53 14.04 -2.70
C PRO A 24 23.65 13.13 -2.15
N GLY A 25 24.90 13.45 -2.47
CA GLY A 25 26.09 12.83 -1.85
C GLY A 25 26.81 11.76 -2.67
N ALA A 26 26.26 11.35 -3.82
CA ALA A 26 26.90 10.40 -4.73
C ALA A 26 27.54 11.10 -5.93
N SER A 27 28.43 10.39 -6.63
CA SER A 27 29.03 10.87 -7.88
C SER A 27 28.06 10.71 -9.06
N VAL A 28 28.37 11.36 -10.19
CA VAL A 28 27.56 11.19 -11.42
C VAL A 28 27.62 9.74 -11.92
N GLU A 29 28.74 9.05 -11.69
CA GLU A 29 28.96 7.66 -12.12
C GLU A 29 28.09 6.65 -11.36
N ASP A 30 27.67 7.00 -10.13
CA ASP A 30 26.75 6.18 -9.32
C ASP A 30 25.29 6.28 -9.80
N SER A 31 24.99 7.19 -10.73
CA SER A 31 23.65 7.36 -11.27
C SER A 31 23.28 6.21 -12.20
N ARG A 32 22.23 5.47 -11.84
CA ARG A 32 21.76 4.31 -12.59
C ARG A 32 20.28 4.37 -12.90
N VAL A 33 19.90 3.78 -14.03
CA VAL A 33 18.48 3.61 -14.39
C VAL A 33 17.94 2.38 -13.66
N LEU A 34 17.05 2.62 -12.69
CA LEU A 34 16.33 1.56 -11.99
C LEU A 34 15.14 1.08 -12.82
N ARG A 35 15.09 -0.22 -13.13
CA ARG A 35 13.91 -0.86 -13.73
C ARG A 35 12.90 -1.20 -12.63
N GLY A 36 12.18 -0.19 -12.16
CA GLY A 36 11.22 -0.32 -11.07
C GLY A 36 10.73 1.04 -10.59
N VAL A 37 10.13 1.07 -9.40
CA VAL A 37 9.66 2.30 -8.76
C VAL A 37 10.45 2.50 -7.48
N MET A 38 11.04 3.67 -7.33
CA MET A 38 11.69 4.09 -6.08
C MET A 38 10.80 5.10 -5.37
N PHE A 39 10.67 4.95 -4.05
CA PHE A 39 10.01 5.91 -3.17
C PHE A 39 10.68 5.89 -1.79
N GLU A 40 10.70 7.04 -1.12
CA GLU A 40 11.32 7.23 0.20
C GLU A 40 10.30 6.92 1.31
N LYS A 41 9.89 5.65 1.41
CA LYS A 41 9.09 5.15 2.54
C LYS A 41 9.63 3.80 2.98
N ASP A 42 9.77 3.66 4.30
CA ASP A 42 10.14 2.40 4.93
C ASP A 42 8.89 1.62 5.38
N VAL A 43 9.08 0.36 5.74
CA VAL A 43 8.05 -0.46 6.36
C VAL A 43 7.63 0.13 7.71
N VAL A 44 6.37 -0.07 8.09
CA VAL A 44 5.78 0.56 9.29
C VAL A 44 6.50 0.13 10.57
N VAL A 45 6.91 -1.14 10.67
CA VAL A 45 7.60 -1.70 11.84
C VAL A 45 8.92 -2.35 11.41
N PRO A 46 10.01 -1.57 11.24
CA PRO A 46 11.28 -2.06 10.66
C PRO A 46 12.00 -3.15 11.46
N SER A 47 11.62 -3.39 12.71
CA SER A 47 12.20 -4.42 13.59
C SER A 47 11.57 -5.80 13.40
N ARG A 48 10.34 -5.88 12.86
CA ARG A 48 9.61 -7.14 12.69
C ARG A 48 9.14 -7.40 11.25
N MET A 49 8.95 -6.35 10.45
CA MET A 49 8.58 -6.48 9.04
C MET A 49 9.81 -6.71 8.17
N ARG A 50 9.64 -7.55 7.13
CA ARG A 50 10.70 -7.87 6.17
C ARG A 50 10.95 -6.65 5.28
N ARG A 51 12.22 -6.23 5.18
CA ARG A 51 12.65 -5.13 4.30
C ARG A 51 13.12 -5.59 2.93
N SER A 52 13.34 -6.90 2.76
CA SER A 52 13.62 -7.46 1.44
C SER A 52 12.83 -8.74 1.23
N ILE A 53 12.12 -8.80 0.11
CA ILE A 53 11.24 -9.91 -0.26
C ILE A 53 11.48 -10.22 -1.74
N LYS A 54 11.88 -11.45 -2.04
CA LYS A 54 12.04 -11.93 -3.42
C LYS A 54 10.68 -12.35 -3.98
N ASN A 55 10.37 -11.93 -5.21
CA ASN A 55 9.10 -12.19 -5.89
C ASN A 55 7.87 -11.92 -4.99
N PRO A 56 7.74 -10.71 -4.41
CA PRO A 56 6.68 -10.41 -3.46
C PRO A 56 5.30 -10.45 -4.12
N ARG A 57 4.30 -10.95 -3.38
CA ARG A 57 2.89 -10.71 -3.68
C ARG A 57 2.46 -9.37 -3.08
N ILE A 58 2.13 -8.41 -3.94
CA ILE A 58 1.88 -7.02 -3.54
C ILE A 58 0.40 -6.69 -3.64
N LEU A 59 -0.18 -6.18 -2.56
CA LEU A 59 -1.51 -5.59 -2.53
C LEU A 59 -1.40 -4.06 -2.43
N LEU A 60 -2.11 -3.35 -3.31
CA LEU A 60 -2.12 -1.88 -3.34
C LEU A 60 -3.49 -1.36 -2.92
N LEU A 61 -3.52 -0.44 -1.95
CA LEU A 61 -4.72 0.12 -1.36
C LEU A 61 -4.72 1.65 -1.47
N ASP A 62 -5.85 2.25 -1.82
CA ASP A 62 -6.06 3.71 -1.70
C ASP A 62 -6.80 4.11 -0.40
N CYS A 63 -7.22 3.12 0.38
CA CYS A 63 -7.99 3.28 1.60
C CYS A 63 -7.11 3.25 2.86
N PRO A 64 -7.53 3.91 3.95
CA PRO A 64 -6.87 3.79 5.25
C PRO A 64 -7.15 2.43 5.88
N LEU A 65 -6.17 1.90 6.60
CA LEU A 65 -6.33 0.76 7.50
C LEU A 65 -6.50 1.27 8.93
N GLU A 66 -7.47 2.15 9.11
CA GLU A 66 -7.81 2.85 10.35
C GLU A 66 -9.34 2.95 10.43
N TYR A 67 -9.90 2.70 11.61
CA TYR A 67 -11.35 2.80 11.81
C TYR A 67 -11.79 4.26 11.64
N LYS A 68 -12.63 4.52 10.64
CA LYS A 68 -13.24 5.83 10.42
C LYS A 68 -14.66 5.82 10.93
N LYS A 69 -14.96 6.70 11.88
CA LYS A 69 -16.33 7.00 12.28
C LYS A 69 -17.07 7.61 11.08
N GLY A 70 -18.27 7.10 10.78
CA GLY A 70 -19.08 7.62 9.69
C GLY A 70 -19.46 9.08 9.94
N GLU A 71 -19.40 9.92 8.89
CA GLU A 71 -19.65 11.36 8.97
C GLU A 71 -21.06 11.70 9.50
N ASN A 72 -22.03 10.80 9.32
CA ASN A 72 -23.43 10.99 9.70
C ASN A 72 -23.84 10.38 11.06
N GLN A 73 -22.91 9.80 11.84
CA GLN A 73 -23.24 9.10 13.10
C GLN A 73 -22.73 9.80 14.37
N ALA A 74 -22.43 11.10 14.30
CA ALA A 74 -21.72 11.83 15.34
C ALA A 74 -22.59 12.42 16.47
N ASN A 75 -23.77 11.86 16.78
CA ASN A 75 -24.48 12.15 18.03
C ASN A 75 -24.58 10.88 18.88
N VAL A 76 -23.45 10.24 19.15
CA VAL A 76 -23.38 9.26 20.25
C VAL A 76 -23.17 10.07 21.52
N GLU A 77 -24.22 10.21 22.33
CA GLU A 77 -24.10 10.79 23.67
C GLU A 77 -23.28 9.83 24.54
N LEU A 78 -21.98 10.10 24.64
CA LEU A 78 -21.06 9.37 25.50
C LEU A 78 -21.29 9.79 26.96
N ALA A 79 -22.32 9.22 27.58
CA ALA A 79 -22.72 9.56 28.94
C ALA A 79 -22.13 8.60 29.99
N ARG A 80 -21.78 7.36 29.62
CA ARG A 80 -21.28 6.33 30.53
C ARG A 80 -19.93 5.76 30.10
N GLU A 81 -19.12 5.33 31.06
CA GLU A 81 -17.83 4.67 30.79
C GLU A 81 -17.98 3.40 29.93
N GLU A 82 -19.09 2.68 30.11
CA GLU A 82 -19.45 1.47 29.34
C GLU A 82 -19.55 1.74 27.83
N ASP A 83 -20.00 2.94 27.43
CA ASP A 83 -20.16 3.31 26.03
C ASP A 83 -18.80 3.54 25.35
N PHE A 84 -17.79 4.01 26.10
CA PHE A 84 -16.41 4.13 25.60
C PHE A 84 -15.76 2.76 25.38
N ALA A 85 -15.98 1.82 26.30
CA ALA A 85 -15.44 0.47 26.17
C ALA A 85 -16.03 -0.26 24.95
N ALA A 86 -17.34 -0.10 24.71
CA ALA A 86 -18.01 -0.67 23.54
C ALA A 86 -17.46 -0.10 22.22
N LEU A 87 -17.21 1.21 22.14
CA LEU A 87 -16.63 1.85 20.95
C LEU A 87 -15.21 1.35 20.66
N LEU A 88 -14.38 1.19 21.69
CA LEU A 88 -13.02 0.67 21.53
C LEU A 88 -13.04 -0.79 21.03
N ALA A 89 -13.93 -1.61 21.58
CA ALA A 89 -14.10 -2.99 21.15
C ALA A 89 -14.56 -3.07 19.67
N GLN A 90 -15.44 -2.16 19.24
CA GLN A 90 -15.88 -2.08 17.86
C GLN A 90 -14.74 -1.68 16.90
N GLU A 91 -13.92 -0.70 17.28
CA GLU A 91 -12.73 -0.31 16.52
C GLU A 91 -11.73 -1.47 16.38
N GLU A 92 -11.50 -2.20 17.47
CA GLU A 92 -10.60 -3.36 17.46
C GLU A 92 -11.14 -4.49 16.58
N ALA A 93 -12.45 -4.78 16.67
CA ALA A 93 -13.11 -5.79 15.86
C ALA A 93 -13.01 -5.47 14.37
N TRP A 94 -13.35 -4.23 13.96
CA TRP A 94 -13.26 -3.81 12.57
C TRP A 94 -11.82 -3.91 12.01
N THR A 95 -10.84 -3.46 12.80
CA THR A 95 -9.43 -3.52 12.40
C THR A 95 -8.97 -4.97 12.23
N ARG A 96 -9.39 -5.86 13.14
CA ARG A 96 -9.07 -7.29 13.10
C ARG A 96 -9.68 -7.96 11.87
N GLU A 97 -10.96 -7.72 11.58
CA GLU A 97 -11.67 -8.28 10.42
C GLU A 97 -11.04 -7.83 9.11
N THR A 98 -10.76 -6.53 8.99
CA THR A 98 -10.11 -5.96 7.79
C THR A 98 -8.73 -6.58 7.56
N CYS A 99 -7.91 -6.70 8.61
CA CYS A 99 -6.59 -7.34 8.50
C CYS A 99 -6.69 -8.84 8.21
N ALA A 100 -7.72 -9.52 8.74
CA ALA A 100 -7.95 -10.93 8.46
C ALA A 100 -8.34 -11.16 6.99
N ALA A 101 -9.17 -10.28 6.40
CA ALA A 101 -9.50 -10.32 4.98
C ALA A 101 -8.25 -10.17 4.10
N ILE A 102 -7.38 -9.20 4.42
CA ILE A 102 -6.09 -9.04 3.73
C ILE A 102 -5.21 -10.28 3.91
N ALA A 103 -5.11 -10.82 5.12
CA ALA A 103 -4.29 -11.99 5.41
C ALA A 103 -4.78 -13.25 4.70
N ALA A 104 -6.10 -13.39 4.46
CA ALA A 104 -6.67 -14.51 3.72
C ALA A 104 -6.13 -14.61 2.29
N LEU A 105 -5.85 -13.46 1.65
CA LEU A 105 -5.24 -13.39 0.31
C LEU A 105 -3.74 -13.74 0.31
N LYS A 106 -3.11 -13.77 1.50
CA LYS A 106 -1.68 -14.05 1.73
C LYS A 106 -0.72 -13.16 0.92
N PRO A 107 -0.87 -11.83 0.93
CA PRO A 107 0.14 -10.94 0.34
C PRO A 107 1.42 -10.93 1.19
N ASP A 108 2.57 -10.69 0.57
CA ASP A 108 3.82 -10.46 1.30
C ASP A 108 4.00 -8.99 1.68
N LEU A 109 3.47 -8.10 0.84
CA LEU A 109 3.60 -6.65 0.97
C LEU A 109 2.25 -5.97 0.73
N VAL A 110 1.86 -5.10 1.65
CA VAL A 110 0.69 -4.21 1.52
C VAL A 110 1.17 -2.77 1.45
N VAL A 111 0.74 -2.04 0.43
CA VAL A 111 1.04 -0.62 0.27
C VAL A 111 -0.25 0.16 0.33
N THR A 112 -0.35 1.13 1.24
CA THR A 112 -1.49 2.05 1.32
C THR A 112 -1.07 3.49 1.04
N GLU A 113 -1.92 4.21 0.30
CA GLU A 113 -1.80 5.65 0.11
C GLU A 113 -2.08 6.45 1.38
N LYS A 114 -2.82 5.87 2.32
CA LYS A 114 -3.35 6.54 3.51
C LYS A 114 -2.62 6.06 4.77
N GLY A 115 -3.25 6.29 5.91
CA GLY A 115 -2.78 5.84 7.21
C GLY A 115 -2.98 4.34 7.43
N LEU A 116 -2.28 3.83 8.43
CA LEU A 116 -2.35 2.46 8.91
C LEU A 116 -2.18 2.52 10.42
N SER A 117 -3.20 2.04 11.14
CA SER A 117 -3.25 2.04 12.61
C SER A 117 -2.17 1.13 13.19
N ASP A 118 -1.65 1.47 14.37
CA ASP A 118 -0.67 0.62 15.05
C ASP A 118 -1.24 -0.77 15.37
N LEU A 119 -2.55 -0.87 15.65
CA LEU A 119 -3.25 -2.13 15.81
C LEU A 119 -3.26 -2.96 14.51
N ALA A 120 -3.51 -2.32 13.36
CA ALA A 120 -3.44 -2.98 12.07
C ALA A 120 -2.01 -3.47 11.78
N SER A 121 -0.99 -2.67 12.14
CA SER A 121 0.41 -3.05 11.98
C SER A 121 0.76 -4.29 12.79
N HIS A 122 0.20 -4.44 14.00
CA HIS A 122 0.37 -5.60 14.85
C HIS A 122 -0.24 -6.86 14.22
N PHE A 123 -1.48 -6.78 13.72
CA PHE A 123 -2.12 -7.92 13.06
C PHE A 123 -1.42 -8.34 11.77
N LEU A 124 -1.04 -7.39 10.91
CA LEU A 124 -0.30 -7.68 9.67
C LEU A 124 1.08 -8.27 9.97
N CYS A 125 1.78 -7.74 10.98
CA CYS A 125 3.06 -8.29 11.42
C CYS A 125 2.93 -9.74 11.92
N LYS A 126 1.87 -10.06 12.68
CA LYS A 126 1.58 -11.43 13.13
C LYS A 126 1.29 -12.37 11.96
N ALA A 127 0.69 -11.85 10.89
CA ALA A 127 0.46 -12.57 9.64
C ALA A 127 1.72 -12.68 8.73
N GLY A 128 2.86 -12.07 9.11
CA GLY A 128 4.10 -12.09 8.33
C GLY A 128 4.10 -11.13 7.12
N ILE A 129 3.19 -10.16 7.12
CA ILE A 129 2.95 -9.22 6.02
C ILE A 129 3.69 -7.92 6.32
N SER A 130 4.52 -7.47 5.38
CA SER A 130 5.14 -6.14 5.45
C SER A 130 4.15 -5.09 4.98
N ALA A 131 4.12 -3.93 5.63
CA ALA A 131 3.22 -2.85 5.26
C ALA A 131 3.98 -1.52 5.08
N ILE A 132 3.60 -0.75 4.07
CA ILE A 132 4.05 0.62 3.83
C ILE A 132 2.83 1.53 3.81
N ARG A 133 2.90 2.64 4.54
CA ARG A 133 1.82 3.63 4.63
C ARG A 133 2.20 4.98 4.05
N ARG A 134 1.20 5.77 3.68
CA ARG A 134 1.34 7.16 3.18
C ARG A 134 2.19 7.25 1.91
N VAL A 135 2.01 6.30 0.98
CA VAL A 135 2.60 6.36 -0.36
C VAL A 135 1.83 7.37 -1.21
N ARG A 136 2.54 8.15 -2.03
CA ARG A 136 1.87 9.11 -2.93
C ARG A 136 1.05 8.35 -3.97
N LYS A 137 -0.14 8.86 -4.30
CA LYS A 137 -1.00 8.29 -5.34
C LYS A 137 -0.28 8.09 -6.68
N THR A 138 0.60 9.02 -7.06
CA THR A 138 1.41 8.89 -8.28
C THR A 138 2.37 7.70 -8.23
N ASP A 139 2.99 7.44 -7.08
CA ASP A 139 3.90 6.31 -6.89
C ASP A 139 3.13 4.99 -6.79
N ASN A 140 1.97 4.99 -6.13
CA ASN A 140 1.08 3.83 -6.06
C ASN A 140 0.61 3.37 -7.45
N ASN A 141 0.22 4.32 -8.32
CA ASN A 141 -0.13 4.02 -9.71
C ASN A 141 1.05 3.49 -10.54
N ARG A 142 2.27 3.97 -10.27
CA ARG A 142 3.48 3.44 -10.91
C ARG A 142 3.76 2.01 -10.43
N LEU A 143 3.58 1.74 -9.14
CA LEU A 143 3.71 0.40 -8.56
C LEU A 143 2.72 -0.55 -9.20
N ALA A 144 1.44 -0.17 -9.27
CA ALA A 144 0.38 -0.96 -9.92
C ALA A 144 0.79 -1.41 -11.32
N ARG A 145 1.31 -0.48 -12.12
CA ARG A 145 1.80 -0.79 -13.47
C ARG A 145 3.06 -1.66 -13.47
N ALA A 146 3.97 -1.46 -12.53
CA ALA A 146 5.25 -2.19 -12.47
C ALA A 146 5.08 -3.63 -11.98
N CYS A 147 4.21 -3.87 -10.99
CA CYS A 147 3.95 -5.21 -10.44
C CYS A 147 2.74 -5.91 -11.05
N GLY A 148 1.93 -5.20 -11.84
CA GLY A 148 0.68 -5.72 -12.40
C GLY A 148 -0.47 -5.82 -11.39
N ALA A 149 -0.38 -5.13 -10.24
CA ALA A 149 -1.47 -5.06 -9.26
C ALA A 149 -2.54 -4.05 -9.67
N THR A 150 -3.74 -4.24 -9.14
CA THR A 150 -4.83 -3.25 -9.18
C THR A 150 -4.86 -2.50 -7.86
N VAL A 151 -5.08 -1.17 -7.90
CA VAL A 151 -5.28 -0.38 -6.68
C VAL A 151 -6.72 -0.57 -6.22
N VAL A 152 -6.90 -1.11 -5.02
CA VAL A 152 -8.21 -1.43 -4.44
C VAL A 152 -8.62 -0.35 -3.43
N SER A 153 -9.89 0.05 -3.47
CA SER A 153 -10.42 1.09 -2.58
C SER A 153 -11.09 0.58 -1.31
N ARG A 154 -11.35 -0.72 -1.21
CA ARG A 154 -11.91 -1.37 -0.02
C ARG A 154 -11.18 -2.69 0.22
N ALA A 155 -10.47 -2.78 1.33
CA ALA A 155 -9.66 -3.96 1.65
C ALA A 155 -10.48 -5.25 1.74
N GLU A 156 -11.74 -5.17 2.14
CA GLU A 156 -12.67 -6.31 2.24
C GLU A 156 -13.09 -6.88 0.88
N GLU A 157 -13.07 -6.06 -0.18
CA GLU A 157 -13.45 -6.45 -1.55
C GLU A 157 -12.24 -6.90 -2.39
N ALA A 158 -11.03 -6.86 -1.81
CA ALA A 158 -9.81 -7.26 -2.50
C ALA A 158 -9.87 -8.75 -2.88
N THR A 159 -9.47 -9.06 -4.10
CA THR A 159 -9.47 -10.43 -4.64
C THR A 159 -8.06 -10.86 -5.01
N GLU A 160 -7.88 -12.15 -5.33
CA GLU A 160 -6.59 -12.65 -5.81
C GLU A 160 -6.16 -12.01 -7.15
N ALA A 161 -7.11 -11.55 -7.97
CA ALA A 161 -6.82 -10.90 -9.24
C ALA A 161 -6.20 -9.50 -9.09
N ASP A 162 -6.36 -8.88 -7.92
CA ASP A 162 -5.83 -7.54 -7.63
C ASP A 162 -4.36 -7.59 -7.19
N LEU A 163 -3.85 -8.77 -6.84
CA LEU A 163 -2.48 -8.96 -6.36
C LEU A 163 -1.47 -8.88 -7.51
N GLY A 164 -0.46 -8.04 -7.33
CA GLY A 164 0.68 -7.95 -8.26
C GLY A 164 1.78 -8.91 -7.87
N CYS A 165 2.24 -9.72 -8.82
CA CYS A 165 3.39 -10.64 -8.67
C CYS A 165 4.53 -10.32 -9.64
N GLY A 166 4.44 -9.23 -10.41
CA GLY A 166 5.42 -8.86 -11.43
C GLY A 166 6.70 -8.21 -10.90
N ALA A 167 6.78 -7.95 -9.59
CA ALA A 167 7.99 -7.42 -8.97
C ALA A 167 8.99 -8.55 -8.68
N GLY A 168 10.25 -8.37 -9.07
CA GLY A 168 11.29 -9.37 -8.78
C GLY A 168 11.88 -9.26 -7.37
N LEU A 169 12.04 -8.03 -6.88
CA LEU A 169 12.59 -7.75 -5.55
C LEU A 169 11.88 -6.52 -4.97
N PHE A 170 11.43 -6.66 -3.73
CA PHE A 170 11.19 -5.55 -2.81
C PHE A 170 12.38 -5.45 -1.86
#